data_AF-A0A3C0CBZ5-F1
#
_entry.id   AF-A0A3C0CBZ5-F1
#
_cell.length_a   1.000
_cell.length_b   1.000
_cell.length_c   1.000
_cell.angle_alpha   90.00
_cell.angle_beta   90.00
_cell.angle_gamma   90.00
#
_symmetry.space_group_name_H-M   'P 1'
#
loop_
_entity.id
_entity.type
_entity.pdbx_description
1 polymer ?
#
loop_
_entity_poly.entity_id
_entity_poly.type
_entity_poly.pdbx_seq_one_letter_code
_entity_poly.pdbx_strand_id
1 'polypeptide(L)'
;MVLLIDEYDAPLNHCLDNEQLFSEVRNELYAFYLDVKNQSPKMRFVFMTGISKYKNLGIFSGTNQFTDLSLMSDYGTLLGYTKEEIEEYFLPFVENAANVLNISYEACLNKMATYYDGYCFDSNASTHVFTPWSVLNFLRYPQNGFNNYWYESGGQPSVLLNYIKKHSLWTPDAYGREQRISIRELDSSCELGEINDLALLFQAGYLSIKKTMCCIALKSRQFLR
;
A
#
# COMPACT_ATOMS: atom_id res chain seq x y z
N MET A 1 -25.65 7.12 -7.94
CA MET A 1 -25.11 6.23 -6.89
C MET A 1 -23.59 6.33 -6.87
N VAL A 2 -22.94 6.19 -5.71
CA VAL A 2 -21.47 6.06 -5.59
C VAL A 2 -21.19 4.71 -4.95
N LEU A 3 -20.20 3.97 -5.46
CA LEU A 3 -19.80 2.67 -4.94
C LEU A 3 -18.33 2.72 -4.51
N LEU A 4 -18.06 2.40 -3.26
CA LEU A 4 -16.71 2.28 -2.71
C LEU A 4 -16.52 0.83 -2.27
N ILE A 5 -15.46 0.18 -2.75
CA ILE A 5 -15.15 -1.22 -2.43
C ILE A 5 -13.77 -1.23 -1.77
N ASP A 6 -13.74 -1.52 -0.47
CA ASP A 6 -12.48 -1.72 0.22
C ASP A 6 -12.03 -3.18 0.14
N GLU A 7 -10.72 -3.38 0.14
CA GLU A 7 -10.05 -4.69 0.04
C GLU A 7 -10.69 -5.65 -0.98
N TYR A 8 -10.83 -5.19 -2.23
CA TYR A 8 -11.51 -5.94 -3.29
C TYR A 8 -10.93 -7.34 -3.54
N ASP A 9 -9.66 -7.52 -3.20
CA ASP A 9 -8.85 -8.71 -3.38
C ASP A 9 -8.90 -9.68 -2.17
N ALA A 10 -9.47 -9.25 -1.04
CA ALA A 10 -9.53 -10.04 0.18
C ALA A 10 -10.13 -11.45 -0.01
N PRO A 11 -11.26 -11.63 -0.73
CA PRO A 11 -11.83 -12.97 -0.91
C PRO A 11 -10.87 -13.93 -1.60
N LEU A 12 -10.13 -13.46 -2.62
CA LEU A 12 -9.15 -14.26 -3.35
C LEU A 12 -7.94 -14.61 -2.49
N ASN A 13 -7.48 -13.65 -1.68
CA ASN A 13 -6.34 -13.84 -0.78
C ASN A 13 -6.61 -14.90 0.30
N HIS A 14 -7.86 -15.07 0.73
CA HIS A 14 -8.25 -16.08 1.73
C HIS A 14 -8.29 -17.52 1.16
N CYS A 15 -8.42 -17.68 -0.14
CA CYS A 15 -8.50 -19.00 -0.80
C CYS A 15 -7.26 -19.37 -1.61
N LEU A 16 -6.14 -18.67 -1.45
CA LEU A 16 -4.88 -18.93 -2.21
C LEU A 16 -4.35 -20.37 -2.11
N ASP A 17 -4.63 -21.06 -1.01
CA ASP A 17 -4.19 -22.44 -0.78
C ASP A 17 -5.17 -23.51 -1.32
N ASN A 18 -6.31 -23.08 -1.88
CA ASN A 18 -7.35 -23.97 -2.41
C ASN A 18 -7.77 -23.53 -3.82
N GLU A 19 -7.18 -24.15 -4.84
CA GLU A 19 -7.40 -23.79 -6.25
C GLU A 19 -8.87 -23.90 -6.67
N GLN A 20 -9.60 -24.89 -6.17
CA GLN A 20 -11.02 -25.05 -6.48
C GLN A 20 -11.84 -23.89 -5.92
N LEU A 21 -11.68 -23.61 -4.62
CA LEU A 21 -12.37 -22.49 -3.96
C LEU A 21 -11.96 -21.15 -4.58
N PHE A 22 -10.69 -21.00 -4.94
CA PHE A 22 -10.18 -19.82 -5.62
C PHE A 22 -10.90 -19.57 -6.96
N SER A 23 -11.07 -20.62 -7.75
CA SER A 23 -11.81 -20.55 -9.02
C SER A 23 -13.28 -20.18 -8.82
N GLU A 24 -13.92 -20.77 -7.81
CA GLU A 24 -15.31 -20.46 -7.44
C GLU A 24 -15.48 -19.00 -7.00
N VAL A 25 -14.65 -18.53 -6.06
CA VAL A 25 -14.66 -17.13 -5.57
C VAL A 25 -14.36 -16.14 -6.71
N ARG A 26 -13.40 -16.47 -7.58
CA ARG A 26 -13.07 -15.66 -8.76
C ARG A 26 -14.28 -15.49 -9.69
N ASN A 27 -15.06 -16.55 -9.92
CA ASN A 27 -16.24 -16.50 -10.77
C ASN A 27 -17.36 -15.65 -10.15
N GLU A 28 -17.56 -15.74 -8.83
CA GLU A 28 -18.52 -14.90 -8.11
C GLU A 28 -18.13 -13.41 -8.17
N LEU A 29 -16.85 -13.10 -7.96
CA LEU A 29 -16.35 -11.73 -8.11
C LEU A 29 -16.51 -11.21 -9.54
N TYR A 30 -16.23 -12.03 -10.54
CA TYR A 30 -16.47 -11.67 -11.94
C TYR A 30 -17.94 -11.34 -12.21
N ALA A 31 -18.87 -12.18 -11.72
CA ALA A 31 -20.30 -11.92 -11.86
C ALA A 31 -20.72 -10.60 -11.17
N PHE A 32 -20.22 -10.36 -9.96
CA PHE A 32 -20.45 -9.10 -9.24
C PHE A 32 -19.97 -7.87 -10.02
N TYR A 33 -18.73 -7.87 -10.52
CA TYR A 33 -18.19 -6.74 -11.29
C TYR A 33 -18.89 -6.56 -12.64
N LEU A 34 -19.38 -7.64 -13.24
CA LEU A 34 -20.21 -7.57 -14.44
C LEU A 34 -21.55 -6.87 -14.16
N ASP A 35 -22.18 -7.17 -13.03
CA ASP A 35 -23.41 -6.47 -12.59
C ASP A 35 -23.15 -5.00 -12.28
N VAL A 36 -22.04 -4.68 -11.61
CA VAL A 36 -21.60 -3.29 -11.37
C VAL A 36 -21.46 -2.55 -12.70
N LYS A 37 -20.82 -3.15 -13.70
CA LYS A 37 -20.70 -2.58 -15.05
C LYS A 37 -22.07 -2.36 -15.70
N ASN A 38 -22.99 -3.32 -15.60
CA ASN A 38 -24.33 -3.19 -16.19
C ASN A 38 -25.13 -2.03 -15.56
N GLN A 39 -24.83 -1.67 -14.30
CA GLN A 39 -25.42 -0.53 -13.62
C GLN A 39 -24.61 0.77 -13.77
N SER A 40 -23.50 0.79 -14.53
CA SER A 40 -22.64 1.97 -14.65
C SER A 40 -23.35 3.25 -15.12
N PRO A 41 -24.40 3.21 -15.99
CA PRO A 41 -25.16 4.42 -16.33
C PRO A 41 -25.89 5.08 -15.16
N LYS A 42 -26.10 4.36 -14.05
CA LYS A 42 -26.72 4.87 -12.81
C LYS A 42 -25.69 5.23 -11.73
N MET A 43 -24.42 4.95 -11.99
CA MET A 43 -23.30 5.23 -11.09
C MET A 43 -22.64 6.54 -11.50
N ARG A 44 -22.34 7.38 -10.50
CA ARG A 44 -21.55 8.60 -10.67
C ARG A 44 -20.06 8.32 -10.55
N PHE A 45 -19.70 7.35 -9.71
CA PHE A 45 -18.33 7.05 -9.36
C PHE A 45 -18.24 5.65 -8.74
N VAL A 46 -17.18 4.91 -9.10
CA VAL A 46 -16.79 3.65 -8.47
C VAL A 46 -15.32 3.75 -8.12
N PHE A 47 -14.97 3.46 -6.87
CA PHE A 47 -13.59 3.43 -6.40
C PHE A 47 -13.35 2.17 -5.60
N MET A 48 -12.18 1.58 -5.80
CA MET A 48 -11.82 0.35 -5.14
C MET A 48 -10.37 0.36 -4.69
N THR A 49 -10.13 -0.21 -3.51
CA THR A 49 -8.82 -0.36 -2.89
C THR A 49 -8.53 -1.83 -2.67
N GLY A 50 -7.25 -2.18 -2.72
CA GLY A 50 -6.77 -3.53 -2.52
C GLY A 50 -5.25 -3.55 -2.56
N ILE A 51 -4.68 -4.66 -2.12
CA ILE A 51 -3.22 -4.83 -2.03
C ILE A 51 -2.71 -5.55 -3.26
N SER A 52 -3.31 -6.70 -3.58
CA SER A 52 -2.88 -7.59 -4.65
C SER A 52 -3.48 -7.16 -5.98
N LYS A 53 -2.66 -7.17 -7.04
CA LYS A 53 -3.12 -6.88 -8.41
C LYS A 53 -3.54 -8.16 -9.12
N TYR A 54 -4.84 -8.38 -9.29
CA TYR A 54 -5.41 -9.54 -10.01
C TYR A 54 -5.88 -9.22 -11.44
N LYS A 55 -5.26 -8.25 -12.13
CA LYS A 55 -5.64 -7.77 -13.47
C LYS A 55 -5.75 -8.92 -14.51
N ASN A 56 -4.81 -9.87 -14.50
CA ASN A 56 -4.76 -10.96 -15.49
C ASN A 56 -5.69 -12.13 -15.14
N LEU A 57 -6.26 -12.17 -13.94
CA LEU A 57 -7.24 -13.20 -13.57
C LEU A 57 -8.62 -12.93 -14.16
N GLY A 58 -8.79 -11.95 -15.04
CA GLY A 58 -10.02 -11.80 -15.79
C GLY A 58 -11.28 -11.50 -14.95
N ILE A 59 -11.16 -11.25 -13.65
CA ILE A 59 -12.25 -10.69 -12.82
C ILE A 59 -12.76 -9.36 -13.40
N PHE A 60 -11.88 -8.65 -14.13
CA PHE A 60 -12.18 -7.42 -14.87
C PHE A 60 -12.19 -7.59 -16.39
N SER A 61 -12.10 -8.82 -16.92
CA SER A 61 -12.03 -9.06 -18.38
C SER A 61 -13.27 -8.58 -19.14
N GLY A 62 -14.39 -8.44 -18.44
CA GLY A 62 -15.61 -7.82 -18.96
C GLY A 62 -15.70 -6.31 -18.70
N THR A 63 -14.84 -5.72 -17.87
CA THR A 63 -15.00 -4.36 -17.31
C THR A 63 -13.84 -3.43 -17.68
N ASN A 64 -13.83 -2.94 -18.92
CA ASN A 64 -12.79 -2.04 -19.43
C ASN A 64 -12.91 -0.58 -18.93
N GLN A 65 -13.65 -0.33 -17.85
CA GLN A 65 -13.99 1.02 -17.36
C GLN A 65 -13.15 1.44 -16.15
N PHE A 66 -12.38 0.53 -15.56
CA PHE A 66 -11.52 0.85 -14.42
C PHE A 66 -10.19 1.43 -14.89
N THR A 67 -9.75 2.49 -14.23
CA THR A 67 -8.42 3.08 -14.38
C THR A 67 -7.60 2.71 -13.15
N ASP A 68 -6.45 2.06 -13.35
CA ASP A 68 -5.52 1.79 -12.25
C ASP A 68 -4.75 3.08 -11.89
N LEU A 69 -4.97 3.57 -10.68
CA LEU A 69 -4.34 4.79 -10.17
C LEU A 69 -3.01 4.52 -9.43
N SER A 70 -2.65 3.25 -9.17
CA SER A 70 -1.62 2.85 -8.20
C SER A 70 -0.24 3.47 -8.42
N LEU A 71 0.12 3.83 -9.66
CA LEU A 71 1.43 4.39 -10.00
C LEU A 71 1.33 5.81 -10.57
N MET A 72 0.13 6.39 -10.63
CA MET A 72 -0.09 7.72 -11.22
C MET A 72 0.31 8.84 -10.25
N SER A 73 1.24 9.71 -10.67
CA SER A 73 1.72 10.82 -9.84
C SER A 73 0.65 11.83 -9.43
N ASP A 74 -0.39 12.03 -10.24
CA ASP A 74 -1.51 12.92 -9.89
C ASP A 74 -2.27 12.47 -8.63
N TYR A 75 -2.12 11.21 -8.24
CA TYR A 75 -2.75 10.60 -7.06
C TYR A 75 -1.74 10.25 -5.97
N GLY A 76 -0.49 10.73 -6.05
CA GLY A 76 0.59 10.38 -5.11
C GLY A 76 0.30 10.73 -3.65
N THR A 77 -0.62 11.67 -3.38
CA THR A 77 -1.04 12.05 -2.03
C THR A 77 -2.24 11.26 -1.51
N LEU A 78 -2.90 10.44 -2.34
CA LEU A 78 -4.22 9.88 -2.05
C LEU A 78 -4.30 9.00 -0.79
N LEU A 79 -3.22 8.29 -0.45
CA LEU A 79 -3.19 7.28 0.61
C LEU A 79 -2.30 7.65 1.80
N GLY A 80 -2.08 8.95 2.03
CA GLY A 80 -1.31 9.43 3.18
C GLY A 80 -1.56 10.89 3.49
N TYR A 81 -0.84 11.40 4.49
CA TYR A 81 -0.87 12.82 4.83
C TYR A 81 0.36 13.52 4.27
N THR A 82 0.19 14.69 3.67
CA THR A 82 1.34 15.56 3.34
C THR A 82 1.85 16.25 4.61
N LYS A 83 3.06 16.81 4.55
CA LYS A 83 3.60 17.58 5.67
C LYS A 83 2.69 18.77 6.00
N GLU A 84 2.17 19.44 4.98
CA GLU A 84 1.29 20.59 5.11
C GLU A 84 -0.03 20.19 5.81
N GLU A 85 -0.58 19.02 5.47
CA GLU A 85 -1.78 18.49 6.14
C GLU A 85 -1.51 18.13 7.61
N ILE A 86 -0.32 17.61 7.93
CA ILE A 86 0.09 17.39 9.33
C ILE A 86 0.17 18.72 10.08
N GLU A 87 0.81 19.73 9.49
CA GLU A 87 0.97 21.06 10.10
C GLU A 87 -0.36 21.82 10.21
N GLU A 88 -1.34 21.57 9.33
CA GLU A 88 -2.64 22.25 9.34
C GLU A 88 -3.66 21.54 10.23
N TYR A 89 -3.89 20.24 10.00
CA TYR A 89 -4.99 19.52 10.62
C TYR A 89 -4.62 18.82 11.94
N PHE A 90 -3.32 18.59 12.18
CA PHE A 90 -2.85 17.87 13.36
C PHE A 90 -2.05 18.74 14.34
N LEU A 91 -1.93 20.06 14.10
CA LEU A 91 -1.13 20.98 14.91
C LEU A 91 -1.32 20.80 16.43
N PRO A 92 -2.54 20.81 16.99
CA PRO A 92 -2.71 20.69 18.44
C PRO A 92 -2.23 19.33 18.99
N PHE A 93 -2.32 18.28 18.19
CA PHE A 93 -1.87 16.94 18.56
C PHE A 93 -0.35 16.84 18.53
N VAL A 94 0.31 17.47 17.55
CA VAL A 94 1.77 17.54 17.46
C VAL A 94 2.34 18.39 18.59
N GLU A 95 1.72 19.51 18.93
CA GLU A 95 2.10 20.32 20.11
C GLU A 95 1.96 19.53 21.40
N ASN A 96 0.84 18.82 21.59
CA ASN A 96 0.65 17.94 22.74
C ASN A 96 1.73 16.85 22.81
N ALA A 97 2.04 16.20 21.69
CA ALA A 97 3.09 15.18 21.63
C ALA A 97 4.47 15.74 21.99
N ALA A 98 4.81 16.93 21.47
CA ALA A 98 6.06 17.62 21.79
C ALA A 98 6.16 17.94 23.29
N ASN A 99 5.07 18.42 23.90
CA ASN A 99 4.99 18.70 25.34
C ASN A 99 5.15 17.43 26.18
N VAL A 100 4.45 16.35 25.84
CA VAL A 100 4.55 15.05 26.54
C VAL A 100 5.97 14.49 26.49
N LEU A 101 6.65 14.67 25.35
CA LEU A 101 8.01 14.19 25.12
C LEU A 101 9.10 15.16 25.59
N ASN A 102 8.71 16.35 26.07
CA ASN A 102 9.62 17.43 26.47
C ASN A 102 10.64 17.79 25.38
N ILE A 103 10.16 17.95 24.14
CA ILE A 103 10.94 18.38 22.96
C ILE A 103 10.26 19.57 22.27
N SER A 104 10.98 20.27 21.39
CA SER A 104 10.37 21.34 20.59
C SER A 104 9.38 20.76 19.55
N TYR A 105 8.40 21.57 19.16
CA TYR A 105 7.46 21.24 18.07
C TYR A 105 8.22 20.81 16.80
N GLU A 106 9.23 21.59 16.39
CA GLU A 106 10.06 21.29 15.21
C GLU A 106 10.81 19.95 15.36
N ALA A 107 11.36 19.65 16.55
CA ALA A 107 12.01 18.38 16.80
C ALA A 107 11.03 17.20 16.74
N CYS A 108 9.79 17.40 17.23
CA CYS A 108 8.73 16.41 17.14
C CYS A 108 8.37 16.13 15.68
N LEU A 109 8.12 17.17 14.88
CA LEU A 109 7.77 17.04 13.47
C LEU A 109 8.89 16.37 12.65
N ASN A 110 10.16 16.74 12.89
CA ASN A 110 11.32 16.12 12.22
C ASN A 110 11.46 14.63 12.59
N LYS A 111 11.19 14.26 13.85
CA LYS A 111 11.17 12.86 14.27
C LYS A 111 9.98 12.10 13.68
N MET A 112 8.79 12.72 13.61
CA MET A 112 7.64 12.14 12.91
C MET A 112 7.99 11.87 11.44
N ALA A 113 8.63 12.82 10.74
CA ALA A 113 9.05 12.62 9.36
C ALA A 113 10.05 11.45 9.24
N THR A 114 10.99 11.33 10.17
CA THR A 114 11.96 10.22 10.20
C THR A 114 11.28 8.85 10.35
N TYR A 115 10.19 8.76 11.12
CA TYR A 115 9.52 7.50 11.43
C TYR A 115 8.34 7.15 10.52
N TYR A 116 7.60 8.16 10.07
CA TYR A 116 6.25 7.95 9.53
C TYR A 116 6.10 8.42 8.08
N ASP A 117 7.00 9.27 7.59
CA ASP A 117 7.02 9.79 6.22
C ASP A 117 7.77 8.87 5.24
N GLY A 118 7.88 9.29 3.99
CA GLY A 118 8.68 8.66 2.96
C GLY A 118 7.98 7.49 2.27
N TYR A 119 6.66 7.33 2.45
CA TYR A 119 5.87 6.42 1.62
C TYR A 119 5.62 7.08 0.27
N CYS A 120 5.93 6.36 -0.81
CA CYS A 120 5.73 6.81 -2.17
C CYS A 120 5.42 5.59 -3.04
N PHE A 121 4.30 5.69 -3.74
CA PHE A 121 3.82 4.71 -4.69
C PHE A 121 3.79 5.26 -6.13
N ASP A 122 3.98 6.56 -6.34
CA ASP A 122 3.96 7.11 -7.69
C ASP A 122 5.23 6.78 -8.48
N SER A 123 5.07 6.54 -9.79
CA SER A 123 6.17 6.09 -10.64
C SER A 123 7.27 7.12 -10.85
N ASN A 124 7.02 8.41 -10.59
CA ASN A 124 8.00 9.48 -10.74
C ASN A 124 8.78 9.75 -9.45
N ALA A 125 8.43 9.07 -8.35
CA ALA A 125 9.00 9.32 -7.03
C ALA A 125 8.87 10.80 -6.59
N SER A 126 7.78 11.47 -7.01
CA SER A 126 7.62 12.90 -6.82
C SER A 126 6.95 13.25 -5.50
N THR A 127 6.14 12.34 -4.97
CA THR A 127 5.31 12.61 -3.79
C THR A 127 5.61 11.62 -2.68
N HIS A 128 5.99 12.14 -1.52
CA HIS A 128 6.14 11.38 -0.29
C HIS A 128 5.06 11.78 0.71
N VAL A 129 4.47 10.79 1.36
CA VAL A 129 3.44 11.00 2.36
C VAL A 129 3.75 10.27 3.67
N PHE A 130 3.21 10.85 4.73
CA PHE A 130 3.12 10.22 6.03
C PHE A 130 2.07 9.11 6.03
N THR A 131 2.40 8.01 6.69
CA THR A 131 1.51 6.85 6.84
C THR A 131 0.40 7.18 7.84
N PRO A 132 -0.88 7.14 7.45
CA PRO A 132 -1.96 7.56 8.33
C PRO A 132 -2.00 6.78 9.64
N TRP A 133 -1.91 5.45 9.57
CA TRP A 133 -1.92 4.59 10.76
C TRP A 133 -0.82 4.93 11.76
N SER A 134 0.41 5.12 11.28
CA SER A 134 1.56 5.41 12.14
C SER A 134 1.47 6.79 12.79
N VAL A 135 1.01 7.79 12.03
CA VAL A 135 0.76 9.14 12.56
C VAL A 135 -0.31 9.10 13.64
N LEU A 136 -1.46 8.48 13.37
CA LEU A 136 -2.58 8.43 14.30
C LEU A 136 -2.21 7.69 15.60
N ASN A 137 -1.47 6.58 15.52
CA ASN A 137 -1.02 5.86 16.71
C ASN A 137 -0.03 6.67 17.56
N PHE A 138 0.93 7.33 16.91
CA PHE A 138 1.86 8.22 17.60
C PHE A 138 1.13 9.36 18.31
N LEU A 139 0.26 10.08 17.58
CA LEU A 139 -0.46 11.23 18.13
C LEU A 139 -1.47 10.84 19.21
N ARG A 140 -2.01 9.62 19.16
CA ARG A 140 -2.91 9.09 20.19
C ARG A 140 -2.18 8.71 21.48
N TYR A 141 -0.94 8.22 21.38
CA TYR A 141 -0.16 7.73 22.53
C TYR A 141 1.28 8.26 22.53
N PRO A 142 1.48 9.59 22.58
CA PRO A 142 2.81 10.19 22.48
C PRO A 142 3.76 9.77 23.61
N GLN A 143 3.23 9.38 24.78
CA GLN A 143 4.01 8.87 25.90
C GLN A 143 4.79 7.59 25.58
N ASN A 144 4.37 6.84 24.56
CA ASN A 144 5.08 5.64 24.10
C ASN A 144 6.29 5.99 23.22
N GLY A 145 6.50 7.27 22.90
CA GLY A 145 7.54 7.72 22.00
C GLY A 145 7.32 7.30 20.54
N PHE A 146 8.39 7.40 19.76
CA PHE A 146 8.39 7.07 18.35
C PHE A 146 8.59 5.56 18.17
N ASN A 147 7.52 4.84 17.82
CA ASN A 147 7.53 3.40 17.56
C ASN A 147 7.24 3.07 16.10
N ASN A 148 7.60 1.85 15.69
CA ASN A 148 7.39 1.33 14.33
C ASN A 148 5.99 0.73 14.16
N TYR A 149 4.96 1.59 14.20
CA TYR A 149 3.55 1.18 14.06
C TYR A 149 3.21 0.54 12.70
N TRP A 150 4.09 0.71 11.71
CA TRP A 150 3.88 0.16 10.36
C TRP A 150 3.82 -1.37 10.36
N TYR A 151 4.53 -2.06 11.29
CA TYR A 151 4.54 -3.52 11.36
C TYR A 151 3.17 -4.09 11.74
N GLU A 152 2.42 -3.37 12.58
CA GLU A 152 1.08 -3.75 12.99
C GLU A 152 0.03 -3.53 11.89
N SER A 153 0.32 -2.63 10.94
CA SER A 153 -0.54 -2.35 9.78
C SER A 153 -0.07 -3.01 8.48
N GLY A 154 1.05 -3.74 8.49
CA GLY A 154 1.55 -4.44 7.31
C GLY A 154 0.46 -5.36 6.79
N GLY A 155 0.06 -5.15 5.53
CA GLY A 155 -1.14 -5.75 4.95
C GLY A 155 -1.18 -7.29 4.98
N GLN A 156 -2.27 -7.84 4.43
CA GLN A 156 -2.67 -9.25 4.57
C GLN A 156 -1.50 -10.26 4.57
N PRO A 157 -1.14 -10.83 5.75
CA PRO A 157 -0.05 -11.78 5.88
C PRO A 157 -0.22 -13.02 5.02
N SER A 158 -1.45 -13.41 4.66
CA SER A 158 -1.73 -14.65 3.93
C SER A 158 -1.03 -14.73 2.57
N VAL A 159 -1.05 -13.65 1.78
CA VAL A 159 -0.40 -13.62 0.45
C VAL A 159 1.11 -13.76 0.60
N LEU A 160 1.70 -12.96 1.50
CA LEU A 160 3.14 -12.97 1.75
C LEU A 160 3.60 -14.30 2.38
N LEU A 161 2.84 -14.84 3.33
CA LEU A 161 3.11 -16.13 3.96
C LEU A 161 3.03 -17.27 2.93
N ASN A 162 2.03 -17.26 2.05
CA ASN A 162 1.91 -18.27 1.00
C ASN A 162 3.02 -18.16 -0.05
N TYR A 163 3.48 -16.95 -0.34
CA TYR A 163 4.68 -16.74 -1.15
C TYR A 163 5.94 -17.32 -0.47
N ILE A 164 6.17 -17.00 0.81
CA ILE A 164 7.33 -17.49 1.58
C ILE A 164 7.33 -19.02 1.72
N LYS A 165 6.17 -19.66 1.82
CA LYS A 165 6.07 -21.13 1.82
C LYS A 165 6.60 -21.76 0.53
N LYS A 166 6.45 -21.06 -0.60
CA LYS A 166 6.81 -21.56 -1.94
C LYS A 166 8.15 -21.03 -2.45
N HIS A 167 8.65 -19.93 -1.89
CA HIS A 167 9.84 -19.21 -2.36
C HIS A 167 10.72 -18.74 -1.21
N SER A 168 12.05 -18.80 -1.41
CA SER A 168 13.01 -18.24 -0.47
C SER A 168 13.15 -16.73 -0.68
N LEU A 169 12.84 -15.93 0.35
CA LEU A 169 13.12 -14.49 0.36
C LEU A 169 14.59 -14.20 0.67
N TRP A 170 15.04 -13.01 0.29
CA TRP A 170 16.34 -12.49 0.72
C TRP A 170 16.33 -12.09 2.19
N THR A 171 17.52 -11.85 2.75
CA THR A 171 17.63 -11.39 4.13
C THR A 171 17.02 -9.99 4.29
N PRO A 172 16.47 -9.67 5.49
CA PRO A 172 16.00 -8.33 5.82
C PRO A 172 16.98 -7.19 5.45
N ASP A 173 18.29 -7.41 5.67
CA ASP A 173 19.35 -6.46 5.31
C ASP A 173 19.46 -6.20 3.81
N ALA A 174 19.15 -7.19 2.98
CA ALA A 174 19.17 -7.05 1.53
C ALA A 174 18.06 -6.08 1.05
N TYR A 175 16.84 -6.23 1.57
CA TYR A 175 15.73 -5.30 1.28
C TYR A 175 15.91 -3.91 1.91
N GLY A 176 16.82 -3.79 2.89
CA GLY A 176 17.26 -2.51 3.44
C GLY A 176 18.14 -1.68 2.49
N ARG A 177 18.67 -2.28 1.41
CA ARG A 177 19.44 -1.59 0.37
C ARG A 177 18.53 -1.18 -0.80
N GLU A 178 18.97 -0.23 -1.61
CA GLU A 178 18.25 0.12 -2.84
C GLU A 178 18.25 -1.09 -3.80
N GLN A 179 17.05 -1.57 -4.15
CA GLN A 179 16.81 -2.63 -5.11
C GLN A 179 16.22 -2.05 -6.39
N ARG A 180 16.57 -2.61 -7.54
CA ARG A 180 16.13 -2.11 -8.85
C ARG A 180 15.15 -3.07 -9.49
N ILE A 181 14.02 -2.55 -9.93
CA ILE A 181 12.98 -3.28 -10.66
C ILE A 181 12.46 -2.44 -11.82
N SER A 182 12.08 -3.08 -12.92
CA SER A 182 11.43 -2.35 -14.01
C SER A 182 10.00 -1.96 -13.64
N ILE A 183 9.48 -0.87 -14.22
CA ILE A 183 8.07 -0.47 -14.03
C ILE A 183 7.09 -1.58 -14.42
N ARG A 184 7.44 -2.38 -15.45
CA ARG A 184 6.60 -3.47 -15.95
C ARG A 184 6.52 -4.63 -14.95
N GLU A 185 7.64 -4.98 -14.34
CA GLU A 185 7.67 -6.01 -13.29
C GLU A 185 7.00 -5.50 -12.00
N LEU A 186 7.14 -4.21 -11.67
CA LEU A 186 6.47 -3.62 -10.51
C LEU A 186 4.95 -3.57 -10.68
N ASP A 187 4.45 -3.30 -11.89
CA ASP A 187 3.03 -3.32 -12.24
C ASP A 187 2.51 -4.72 -12.62
N SER A 188 3.35 -5.76 -12.50
CA SER A 188 2.93 -7.13 -12.81
C SER A 188 1.83 -7.61 -11.85
N SER A 189 0.91 -8.42 -12.36
CA SER A 189 -0.15 -9.02 -11.55
C SER A 189 0.36 -10.21 -10.74
N CYS A 190 -0.29 -10.46 -9.61
CA CYS A 190 -0.15 -11.70 -8.85
C CYS A 190 -0.73 -12.87 -9.67
N GLU A 191 0.06 -13.45 -10.58
CA GLU A 191 -0.20 -14.80 -11.06
C GLU A 191 0.38 -15.79 -10.04
N LEU A 192 -0.40 -16.82 -9.70
CA LEU A 192 -0.13 -17.76 -8.62
C LEU A 192 1.25 -18.44 -8.79
N GLY A 193 2.29 -17.84 -8.19
CA GLY A 193 3.65 -18.41 -8.12
C GLY A 193 4.72 -17.72 -8.98
N GLU A 194 4.40 -16.69 -9.76
CA GLU A 194 5.37 -16.04 -10.67
C GLU A 194 5.71 -14.59 -10.31
N ILE A 195 5.09 -14.02 -9.28
CA ILE A 195 5.35 -12.63 -8.91
C ILE A 195 6.76 -12.45 -8.35
N ASN A 196 7.42 -11.37 -8.80
CA ASN A 196 8.69 -10.91 -8.24
C ASN A 196 8.50 -10.52 -6.76
N ASP A 197 9.42 -10.96 -5.89
CA ASP A 197 9.37 -10.69 -4.46
C ASP A 197 9.38 -9.19 -4.14
N LEU A 198 10.12 -8.37 -4.90
CA LEU A 198 10.12 -6.92 -4.75
C LEU A 198 8.77 -6.30 -5.12
N ALA A 199 8.11 -6.81 -6.17
CA ALA A 199 6.78 -6.34 -6.55
C ALA A 199 5.74 -6.69 -5.49
N LEU A 200 5.81 -7.91 -4.93
CA LEU A 200 4.93 -8.35 -3.85
C LEU A 200 5.13 -7.52 -2.57
N LEU A 201 6.40 -7.32 -2.15
CA LEU A 201 6.72 -6.53 -0.97
C LEU A 201 6.36 -5.05 -1.15
N PHE A 202 6.44 -4.51 -2.37
CA PHE A 202 5.94 -3.18 -2.68
C PHE A 202 4.41 -3.10 -2.57
N GLN A 203 3.69 -4.03 -3.18
CA GLN A 203 2.23 -4.11 -3.11
C GLN A 203 1.74 -4.20 -1.65
N ALA A 204 2.40 -5.03 -0.84
CA ALA A 204 2.10 -5.18 0.59
C ALA A 204 2.58 -4.01 1.47
N GLY A 205 3.22 -2.98 0.90
CA GLY A 205 3.62 -1.76 1.60
C GLY A 205 4.95 -1.84 2.38
N TYR A 206 5.70 -2.94 2.25
CA TYR A 206 7.02 -3.12 2.89
C TYR A 206 8.12 -2.35 2.15
N LEU A 207 8.00 -2.21 0.83
CA LEU A 207 8.92 -1.42 0.00
C LEU A 207 8.25 -0.13 -0.48
N SER A 208 9.05 0.91 -0.67
CA SER A 208 8.61 2.20 -1.21
C SER A 208 9.51 2.64 -2.35
N ILE A 209 8.94 3.32 -3.33
CA ILE A 209 9.70 3.96 -4.41
C ILE A 209 10.54 5.10 -3.82
N LYS A 210 11.83 5.14 -4.18
CA LYS A 210 12.78 6.17 -3.73
C LYS A 210 13.32 7.03 -4.86
N LYS A 211 13.52 6.46 -6.05
CA LYS A 211 14.05 7.16 -7.23
C LYS A 211 13.56 6.49 -8.50
N THR A 212 13.41 7.29 -9.54
CA THR A 212 13.11 6.83 -10.90
C THR A 212 14.22 7.27 -11.85
N MET A 213 14.81 6.31 -12.55
CA MET A 213 15.77 6.54 -13.64
C MET A 213 15.38 5.63 -14.84
N CYS A 214 16.29 4.82 -15.37
CA CYS A 214 15.96 3.76 -16.34
C CYS A 214 15.11 2.62 -15.71
N CYS A 215 15.11 2.52 -14.37
CA CYS A 215 14.34 1.58 -13.55
C CYS A 215 13.91 2.27 -12.25
N ILE A 216 13.01 1.63 -11.49
CA ILE A 216 12.56 2.09 -10.17
C ILE A 216 13.48 1.53 -9.10
N ALA A 217 13.93 2.42 -8.20
CA ALA A 217 14.64 2.04 -6.99
C ALA A 217 13.64 1.89 -5.82
N LEU A 218 13.55 0.67 -5.28
CA LEU A 218 12.77 0.34 -4.09
C LEU A 218 13.70 0.20 -2.87
N LYS A 219 13.21 0.61 -1.70
CA LYS A 219 13.91 0.41 -0.44
C LYS A 219 12.91 0.21 0.70
N SER A 220 13.24 -0.67 1.64
CA SER A 220 12.50 -0.77 2.90
C SER A 220 12.47 0.58 3.64
N ARG A 221 11.33 0.88 4.28
CA ARG A 221 11.06 2.17 4.91
C ARG A 221 11.93 2.40 6.16
N GLN A 222 12.19 1.35 6.93
CA GLN A 222 13.13 1.33 8.06
C GLN A 222 13.58 -0.11 8.29
N PHE A 223 14.80 -0.30 8.82
CA PHE A 223 15.36 -1.63 9.08
C PHE A 223 14.32 -2.52 9.75
N LEU A 224 14.04 -3.66 9.10
CA LEU A 224 13.60 -4.87 9.78
C LEU A 224 14.68 -5.19 10.84
N ARG A 225 14.59 -4.58 12.01
CA ARG A 225 15.37 -4.95 13.20
C ARG A 225 14.55 -5.89 14.04
#